data_AF-A0ABF7QBQ8-F1
#
_entry.id   AF-A0ABF7QBQ8-F1
#
_cell.length_a   1.000
_cell.length_b   1.000
_cell.length_c   1.000
_cell.angle_alpha   90.00
_cell.angle_beta   90.00
_cell.angle_gamma   90.00
#
_symmetry.space_group_name_H-M   'P 1'
#
loop_
_entity.id
_entity.type
_entity.pdbx_description
1 polymer ?
#
loop_
_entity_poly.entity_id
_entity_poly.type
_entity_poly.pdbx_seq_one_letter_code
_entity_poly.pdbx_strand_id
1 'polypeptide(L)'
;MNDLAPQHETPGNDVSRDRGSAQAQRIALGFTLAAIGLAGWSLFPSFPAGQLIAVVTVIPLLALILTLRFPGRFRIGLGAGYAAANLGTGCIVAAGTLAARTLSDINLVSWLPLTAFAIAVAIIFLIVAARFETQLRRRGWRLLLAALFVGAYAFGALGQFNTALDRSAPALLRSRVLAKHLGHSRLATYQVTLEPWGPFARPSEAHVPQALYEQLQPGDTVCLRLRDGAFRMAWFGVAACR
;
A
#
# COMPACT_ATOMS: atom_id res chain seq x y z
N MET A 1 6.29 58.41 36.58
CA MET A 1 5.19 58.35 35.59
C MET A 1 5.78 57.92 34.27
N ASN A 2 5.58 56.67 33.88
CA ASN A 2 5.70 56.21 32.50
C ASN A 2 4.66 55.11 32.35
N ASP A 3 3.63 55.41 31.57
CA ASP A 3 2.44 54.59 31.38
C ASP A 3 2.76 53.29 30.64
N LEU A 4 2.29 52.18 31.23
CA LEU A 4 2.14 50.89 30.57
C LEU A 4 0.96 50.97 29.60
N ALA A 5 1.24 51.04 28.29
CA ALA A 5 0.22 50.85 27.28
C ALA A 5 -0.23 49.37 27.27
N PRO A 6 -1.54 49.07 27.42
CA PRO A 6 -2.03 47.70 27.31
C PRO A 6 -2.07 47.28 25.84
N GLN A 7 -1.40 46.17 25.51
CA GLN A 7 -1.53 45.53 24.20
C GLN A 7 -2.97 45.03 24.05
N HIS A 8 -3.71 45.60 23.09
CA HIS A 8 -5.00 45.08 22.65
C HIS A 8 -4.78 43.72 21.95
N GLU A 9 -4.97 42.63 22.67
CA GLU A 9 -5.25 41.32 22.06
C GLU A 9 -6.58 41.43 21.30
N THR A 10 -6.53 41.25 19.98
CA THR A 10 -7.71 41.25 19.11
C THR A 10 -8.34 39.84 19.14
N PRO A 11 -9.51 39.64 19.79
CA PRO A 11 -10.09 38.31 19.99
C PRO A 11 -10.60 37.63 18.70
N GLY A 12 -10.60 38.35 17.57
CA GLY A 12 -11.08 37.83 16.28
C GLY A 12 -10.09 36.89 15.56
N ASN A 13 -8.79 36.97 15.86
CA ASN A 13 -7.76 36.16 15.19
C ASN A 13 -7.64 34.74 15.77
N ASP A 14 -7.97 34.54 17.05
CA ASP A 14 -7.89 33.22 17.69
C ASP A 14 -9.07 32.34 17.30
N VAL A 15 -10.29 32.89 17.25
CA VAL A 15 -11.50 32.14 16.84
C VAL A 15 -11.43 31.69 15.37
N SER A 16 -10.82 32.51 14.49
CA SER A 16 -10.64 32.17 13.07
C SER A 16 -9.49 31.19 12.83
N ARG A 17 -8.40 31.26 13.63
CA ARG A 17 -7.35 30.23 13.67
C ARG A 17 -7.88 28.89 14.20
N ASP A 18 -8.69 28.90 15.24
CA ASP A 18 -9.26 27.69 15.86
C ASP A 18 -10.29 26.98 14.97
N ARG A 19 -11.11 27.74 14.22
CA ARG A 19 -12.02 27.15 13.23
C ARG A 19 -11.27 26.50 12.06
N GLY A 20 -10.19 27.13 11.60
CA GLY A 20 -9.35 26.61 10.52
C GLY A 20 -8.58 25.35 10.92
N SER A 21 -8.09 25.27 12.17
CA SER A 21 -7.41 24.09 12.69
C SER A 21 -8.37 22.92 12.95
N ALA A 22 -9.57 23.20 13.49
CA ALA A 22 -10.60 22.19 13.71
C ALA A 22 -11.14 21.59 12.40
N GLN A 23 -11.31 22.41 11.35
CA GLN A 23 -11.73 21.93 10.04
C GLN A 23 -10.66 21.04 9.37
N ALA A 24 -9.38 21.42 9.46
CA ALA A 24 -8.27 20.60 8.97
C ALA A 24 -8.18 19.26 9.72
N GLN A 25 -8.39 19.26 11.04
CA GLN A 25 -8.41 18.04 11.85
C GLN A 25 -9.56 17.10 11.47
N ARG A 26 -10.77 17.62 11.24
CA ARG A 26 -11.91 16.81 10.78
C ARG A 26 -11.66 16.16 9.42
N ILE A 27 -11.02 16.89 8.49
CA ILE A 27 -10.65 16.35 7.17
C ILE A 27 -9.60 15.23 7.32
N ALA A 28 -8.56 15.43 8.13
CA ALA A 28 -7.55 14.39 8.36
C ALA A 28 -8.10 13.16 9.10
N LEU A 29 -9.02 13.36 10.04
CA LEU A 29 -9.71 12.29 10.74
C LEU A 29 -10.61 11.50 9.78
N GLY A 30 -11.43 12.18 8.98
CA GLY A 30 -12.28 11.55 7.96
C GLY A 30 -11.45 10.77 6.94
N PHE A 31 -10.32 11.32 6.51
CA PHE A 31 -9.37 10.65 5.61
C PHE A 31 -8.76 9.39 6.24
N THR A 32 -8.35 9.46 7.50
CA THR A 32 -7.79 8.31 8.22
C THR A 32 -8.85 7.23 8.46
N LEU A 33 -10.07 7.61 8.84
CA LEU A 33 -11.19 6.68 9.01
C LEU A 33 -11.58 6.04 7.69
N ALA A 34 -11.58 6.80 6.59
CA ALA A 34 -11.80 6.25 5.25
C ALA A 34 -10.69 5.26 4.87
N ALA A 35 -9.42 5.59 5.11
CA ALA A 35 -8.30 4.68 4.84
C ALA A 35 -8.40 3.39 5.67
N ILE A 36 -8.74 3.48 6.95
CA ILE A 36 -8.95 2.32 7.83
C ILE A 36 -10.17 1.51 7.40
N GLY A 37 -11.27 2.17 7.07
CA GLY A 37 -12.49 1.53 6.58
C GLY A 37 -12.24 0.76 5.28
N LEU A 38 -11.57 1.39 4.31
CA LEU A 38 -11.16 0.76 3.06
C LEU A 38 -10.17 -0.39 3.30
N ALA A 39 -9.21 -0.22 4.20
CA ALA A 39 -8.26 -1.26 4.57
C ALA A 39 -8.96 -2.48 5.20
N GLY A 40 -9.87 -2.26 6.15
CA GLY A 40 -10.67 -3.32 6.78
C GLY A 40 -11.61 -3.99 5.78
N TRP A 41 -12.26 -3.20 4.92
CA TRP A 41 -13.14 -3.74 3.88
C TRP A 41 -12.36 -4.55 2.82
N SER A 42 -11.10 -4.20 2.58
CA SER A 42 -10.19 -4.98 1.76
C SER A 42 -9.82 -6.33 2.40
N LEU A 43 -10.22 -6.69 3.61
CA LEU A 43 -9.95 -8.04 4.12
C LEU A 43 -11.00 -9.05 3.67
N PHE A 44 -12.11 -8.61 3.06
CA PHE A 44 -13.18 -9.51 2.63
C PHE A 44 -12.93 -10.12 1.25
N PRO A 45 -13.09 -11.45 1.09
CA PRO A 45 -12.84 -12.17 -0.18
C PRO A 45 -13.76 -11.78 -1.35
N SER A 46 -14.90 -11.16 -1.06
CA SER A 46 -15.97 -10.85 -2.02
C SER A 46 -15.77 -9.54 -2.79
N PHE A 47 -14.64 -8.85 -2.65
CA PHE A 47 -14.51 -7.47 -3.12
C PHE A 47 -13.92 -7.35 -4.55
N PRO A 48 -14.50 -6.54 -5.45
CA PRO A 48 -13.97 -6.31 -6.79
C PRO A 48 -12.64 -5.56 -6.72
N ALA A 49 -11.55 -6.28 -7.02
CA ALA A 49 -10.18 -5.85 -6.78
C ALA A 49 -9.81 -4.50 -7.46
N GLY A 50 -10.25 -4.25 -8.69
CA GLY A 50 -9.73 -3.14 -9.49
C GLY A 50 -10.07 -1.72 -9.02
N GLN A 51 -11.27 -1.49 -8.49
CA GLN A 51 -11.75 -0.12 -8.18
C GLN A 51 -11.23 0.39 -6.82
N LEU A 52 -11.05 -0.49 -5.84
CA LEU A 52 -10.54 -0.12 -4.51
C LEU A 52 -9.05 0.26 -4.56
N ILE A 53 -8.27 -0.48 -5.36
CA ILE A 53 -6.83 -0.24 -5.54
C ILE A 53 -6.60 1.19 -6.01
N ALA A 54 -7.35 1.64 -7.04
CA ALA A 54 -7.24 3.01 -7.54
C ALA A 54 -7.52 4.05 -6.45
N VAL A 55 -8.55 3.83 -5.62
CA VAL A 55 -8.91 4.74 -4.53
C VAL A 55 -7.82 4.76 -3.43
N VAL A 56 -7.33 3.59 -3.01
CA VAL A 56 -6.33 3.47 -1.95
C VAL A 56 -4.96 3.99 -2.41
N THR A 57 -4.62 3.88 -3.69
CA THR A 57 -3.41 4.51 -4.26
C THR A 57 -3.51 6.03 -4.30
N VAL A 58 -4.69 6.58 -4.58
CA VAL A 58 -4.87 8.04 -4.67
C VAL A 58 -4.75 8.71 -3.29
N ILE A 59 -5.03 7.99 -2.20
CA ILE A 59 -4.95 8.50 -0.82
C ILE A 59 -3.56 9.11 -0.50
N PRO A 60 -2.42 8.40 -0.57
CA PRO A 60 -1.11 8.99 -0.29
C PRO A 60 -0.72 10.15 -1.23
N LEU A 61 -1.14 10.10 -2.49
CA LEU A 61 -0.90 11.17 -3.46
C LEU A 61 -1.69 12.44 -3.09
N LEU A 62 -2.96 12.30 -2.72
CA LEU A 62 -3.78 13.42 -2.23
C LEU A 62 -3.21 14.02 -0.96
N ALA A 63 -2.75 13.20 0.00
CA ALA A 63 -2.11 13.69 1.21
C ALA A 63 -0.85 14.49 0.91
N LEU A 64 -0.04 14.05 -0.07
CA LEU A 64 1.14 14.79 -0.54
C LEU A 64 0.73 16.13 -1.17
N ILE A 65 -0.24 16.14 -2.09
CA ILE A 65 -0.72 17.35 -2.76
C ILE A 65 -1.27 18.35 -1.74
N LEU A 66 -2.09 17.91 -0.78
CA LEU A 66 -2.66 18.77 0.26
C LEU A 66 -1.56 19.39 1.14
N THR A 67 -0.50 18.63 1.44
CA THR A 67 0.64 19.12 2.23
C THR A 67 1.46 20.15 1.46
N LEU A 68 1.70 19.93 0.16
CA LEU A 68 2.41 20.86 -0.70
C LEU A 68 1.61 22.14 -0.98
N ARG A 69 0.29 22.03 -1.13
CA ARG A 69 -0.58 23.17 -1.48
C ARG A 69 -0.92 24.05 -0.27
N PHE A 70 -0.97 23.47 0.93
CA PHE A 70 -1.29 24.17 2.17
C PHE A 70 -0.20 23.97 3.24
N PRO A 71 1.03 24.47 2.99
CA PRO A 71 2.13 24.38 3.94
C PRO A 71 1.74 25.15 5.21
N GLY A 72 1.45 24.43 6.29
CA GLY A 72 1.03 25.00 7.58
C GLY A 72 -0.32 24.51 8.12
N ARG A 73 -1.20 23.93 7.29
CA ARG A 73 -2.49 23.35 7.75
C ARG A 73 -2.46 21.83 7.90
N PHE A 74 -1.67 21.15 7.08
CA PHE A 74 -1.51 19.70 7.10
C PHE A 74 -0.06 19.32 7.33
N ARG A 75 0.17 18.26 8.11
CA ARG A 75 1.51 17.72 8.35
C ARG A 75 1.47 16.20 8.14
N ILE A 76 2.45 15.69 7.41
CA ILE A 76 2.74 14.25 7.34
C ILE A 76 3.82 13.98 8.38
N GLY A 77 3.42 13.57 9.58
CA GLY A 77 4.32 13.40 10.72
C GLY A 77 4.21 12.02 11.37
N LEU A 78 5.35 11.45 11.76
CA LEU A 78 5.39 10.28 12.64
C LEU A 78 5.34 10.75 14.10
N GLY A 79 4.13 10.92 14.64
CA GLY A 79 3.91 11.24 16.05
C GLY A 79 2.48 11.71 16.39
N ALA A 80 2.00 11.34 17.58
CA ALA A 80 0.76 11.84 18.17
C ALA A 80 1.00 13.23 18.79
N GLY A 81 1.07 14.27 17.97
CA GLY A 81 1.01 15.65 18.42
C GLY A 81 -0.42 16.16 18.26
N TYR A 82 -1.16 16.27 19.37
CA TYR A 82 -2.60 16.56 19.45
C TYR A 82 -3.10 17.86 18.79
N ALA A 83 -2.24 18.66 18.16
CA ALA A 83 -2.62 19.97 17.62
C ALA A 83 -2.64 20.05 16.07
N ALA A 84 -2.03 19.12 15.34
CA ALA A 84 -1.95 19.20 13.88
C ALA A 84 -2.69 18.04 13.19
N ALA A 85 -3.44 18.35 12.12
CA ALA A 85 -4.11 17.40 11.25
C ALA A 85 -3.09 16.44 10.59
N ASN A 86 -2.82 15.31 11.25
CA ASN A 86 -1.79 14.36 10.85
C ASN A 86 -2.33 13.36 9.82
N LEU A 87 -1.89 13.51 8.57
CA LEU A 87 -2.26 12.60 7.48
C LEU A 87 -1.36 11.36 7.42
N GLY A 88 -0.28 11.32 8.22
CA GLY A 88 0.72 10.26 8.22
C GLY A 88 0.14 8.88 8.54
N THR A 89 -0.78 8.79 9.51
CA THR A 89 -1.41 7.50 9.88
C THR A 89 -2.23 6.92 8.73
N GLY A 90 -3.01 7.74 8.02
CA GLY A 90 -3.77 7.31 6.86
C GLY A 90 -2.87 6.81 5.73
N CYS A 91 -1.76 7.52 5.46
CA CYS A 91 -0.77 7.08 4.46
C CYS A 91 -0.10 5.76 4.84
N ILE A 92 0.24 5.57 6.12
CA ILE A 92 0.84 4.33 6.64
C ILE A 92 -0.11 3.15 6.45
N VAL A 93 -1.37 3.32 6.82
CA VAL A 93 -2.40 2.29 6.65
C VAL A 93 -2.57 1.95 5.17
N ALA A 94 -2.72 2.96 4.30
CA ALA A 94 -2.86 2.73 2.86
C ALA A 94 -1.64 2.03 2.23
N ALA A 95 -0.43 2.43 2.61
CA ALA A 95 0.81 1.79 2.15
C ALA A 95 0.88 0.32 2.59
N GLY A 96 0.57 0.05 3.86
CA GLY A 96 0.54 -1.31 4.40
C GLY A 96 -0.50 -2.19 3.72
N THR A 97 -1.72 -1.66 3.50
CA THR A 97 -2.79 -2.39 2.80
C THR A 97 -2.40 -2.73 1.37
N LEU A 98 -1.86 -1.77 0.61
CA LEU A 98 -1.43 -2.04 -0.78
C LEU A 98 -0.32 -3.09 -0.82
N ALA A 99 0.67 -3.00 0.06
CA ALA A 99 1.75 -3.98 0.11
C ALA A 99 1.23 -5.38 0.48
N ALA A 100 0.36 -5.48 1.50
CA ALA A 100 -0.21 -6.75 1.94
C ALA A 100 -1.08 -7.40 0.84
N ARG A 101 -1.89 -6.60 0.13
CA ARG A 101 -2.69 -7.09 -1.00
C ARG A 101 -1.82 -7.58 -2.15
N THR A 102 -0.75 -6.84 -2.49
CA THR A 102 0.19 -7.27 -3.53
C THR A 102 0.86 -8.60 -3.19
N LEU A 103 1.22 -8.82 -1.92
CA LEU A 103 1.81 -10.08 -1.48
C LEU A 103 0.81 -11.25 -1.45
N SER A 104 -0.47 -10.97 -1.21
CA SER A 104 -1.47 -12.02 -0.99
C SER A 104 -2.23 -12.40 -2.27
N ASP A 105 -2.45 -11.43 -3.16
CA ASP A 105 -3.33 -11.59 -4.33
C ASP A 105 -2.54 -11.89 -5.62
N ILE A 106 -1.24 -11.55 -5.67
CA ILE A 106 -0.47 -11.55 -6.91
C ILE A 106 0.67 -12.58 -6.83
N ASN A 107 0.65 -13.55 -7.74
CA ASN A 107 1.77 -14.45 -7.95
C ASN A 107 2.69 -13.90 -9.05
N LEU A 108 3.79 -13.25 -8.66
CA LEU A 108 4.83 -12.81 -9.60
C LEU A 108 5.81 -13.94 -9.92
N VAL A 109 6.25 -14.00 -11.19
CA VAL A 109 7.33 -14.91 -11.61
C VAL A 109 8.66 -14.52 -10.96
N SER A 110 8.90 -13.21 -10.83
CA SER A 110 10.06 -12.67 -10.12
C SER A 110 9.68 -11.43 -9.33
N TRP A 111 9.96 -11.46 -8.03
CA TRP A 111 9.77 -10.31 -7.14
C TRP A 111 10.88 -9.26 -7.27
N LEU A 112 12.02 -9.63 -7.85
CA LEU A 112 13.22 -8.79 -7.93
C LEU A 112 13.00 -7.41 -8.59
N PRO A 113 12.35 -7.28 -9.77
CA PRO A 113 12.17 -5.97 -10.38
C PRO A 113 11.23 -5.06 -9.55
N LEU A 114 10.22 -5.65 -8.90
CA LEU A 114 9.30 -4.91 -8.04
C LEU A 114 9.98 -4.43 -6.75
N THR A 115 10.76 -5.31 -6.10
CA THR A 115 11.49 -4.96 -4.88
C THR A 115 12.60 -3.95 -5.16
N ALA A 116 13.32 -4.09 -6.29
CA ALA A 116 14.32 -3.12 -6.73
C ALA A 116 13.71 -1.73 -6.95
N PHE A 117 12.53 -1.65 -7.59
CA PHE A 117 11.82 -0.38 -7.76
C PHE A 117 11.43 0.24 -6.41
N ALA A 118 10.86 -0.54 -5.50
CA ALA A 118 10.47 -0.07 -4.18
C ALA A 118 11.66 0.46 -3.37
N ILE A 119 12.80 -0.24 -3.42
CA ILE A 119 14.05 0.19 -2.79
C ILE A 119 14.57 1.48 -3.43
N ALA A 120 14.56 1.59 -4.75
CA ALA A 120 14.99 2.80 -5.45
C ALA A 120 14.15 4.02 -5.04
N VAL A 121 12.83 3.89 -4.98
CA VAL A 121 11.93 4.97 -4.52
C VAL A 121 12.20 5.34 -3.05
N ALA A 122 12.42 4.35 -2.18
CA ALA A 122 12.76 4.60 -0.77
C ALA A 122 14.10 5.33 -0.63
N ILE A 123 15.13 4.97 -1.40
CA ILE A 123 16.44 5.63 -1.40
C ILE A 123 16.32 7.07 -1.90
N ILE A 124 15.60 7.30 -3.00
CA ILE A 124 15.37 8.66 -3.53
C ILE A 124 14.69 9.52 -2.45
N PHE A 125 13.66 8.98 -1.78
CA PHE A 125 12.99 9.65 -0.69
C PHE A 125 13.95 9.99 0.45
N LEU A 126 14.81 9.05 0.88
CA LEU A 126 15.82 9.28 1.91
C LEU A 126 16.78 10.42 1.54
N ILE A 127 17.27 10.45 0.30
CA ILE A 127 18.20 11.48 -0.18
C ILE A 127 17.53 12.85 -0.14
N VAL A 128 16.31 12.96 -0.66
CA VAL A 128 15.55 14.23 -0.68
C VAL A 128 15.25 14.68 0.75
N ALA A 129 14.72 13.80 1.60
CA ALA A 129 14.38 14.14 2.98
C ALA A 129 15.62 14.50 3.82
N ALA A 130 16.77 13.85 3.62
CA ALA A 130 18.01 14.18 4.31
C ALA A 130 18.59 15.55 3.89
N ARG A 131 18.36 15.96 2.64
CA ARG A 131 18.80 17.24 2.08
C ARG A 131 17.92 18.41 2.54
N PHE A 132 16.61 18.24 2.51
CA PHE A 132 15.66 19.35 2.69
C PHE A 132 15.02 19.42 4.08
N GLU A 133 15.04 18.34 4.87
CA GLU A 133 14.35 18.29 6.16
C GLU A 133 15.31 18.08 7.35
N THR A 134 15.82 19.19 7.88
CA THR A 134 16.75 19.21 9.01
C THR A 134 16.13 18.65 10.30
N GLN A 135 14.81 18.74 10.48
CA GLN A 135 14.11 18.16 11.62
C GLN A 135 14.02 16.63 11.56
N LEU A 136 13.79 16.05 10.38
CA LEU A 136 13.80 14.59 10.19
C LEU A 136 15.21 14.03 10.36
N ARG A 137 16.23 14.77 9.88
CA ARG A 137 17.65 14.38 10.01
C ARG A 137 18.10 14.20 11.45
N ARG A 138 17.58 14.99 12.40
CA ARG A 138 17.88 14.84 13.84
C ARG A 138 17.27 13.58 14.48
N ARG A 139 16.28 12.95 13.84
CA ARG A 139 15.63 11.72 14.32
C ARG A 139 15.69 10.64 13.25
N GLY A 140 16.90 10.15 12.97
CA GLY A 140 17.19 9.20 11.88
C GLY A 140 16.26 7.98 11.83
N TRP A 141 15.79 7.46 12.97
CA TRP A 141 14.84 6.33 13.00
C TRP A 141 13.49 6.67 12.34
N ARG A 142 12.98 7.90 12.49
CA ARG A 142 11.72 8.34 11.85
C ARG A 142 11.87 8.47 10.35
N LEU A 143 13.05 8.89 9.90
CA LEU A 143 13.38 8.99 8.49
C LEU A 143 13.42 7.60 7.85
N LEU A 144 14.05 6.62 8.52
CA LEU A 144 14.04 5.21 8.08
C LEU A 144 12.62 4.64 8.04
N LEU A 145 11.81 4.89 9.07
CA LEU A 145 10.43 4.40 9.11
C LEU A 145 9.56 5.04 8.00
N ALA A 146 9.72 6.33 7.74
CA ALA A 146 9.06 6.99 6.61
C ALA A 146 9.47 6.38 5.27
N ALA A 147 10.77 6.13 5.06
CA ALA A 147 11.27 5.50 3.84
C ALA A 147 10.73 4.08 3.65
N LEU A 148 10.60 3.30 4.73
CA LEU A 148 9.98 1.98 4.71
C LEU A 148 8.54 2.05 4.19
N PHE A 149 7.73 2.99 4.71
CA PHE A 149 6.33 3.12 4.26
C PHE A 149 6.20 3.67 2.84
N VAL A 150 7.10 4.57 2.43
CA VAL A 150 7.18 5.03 1.04
C VAL A 150 7.54 3.87 0.10
N GLY A 151 8.50 3.04 0.49
CA GLY A 151 8.86 1.82 -0.24
C GLY A 151 7.70 0.82 -0.30
N ALA A 152 7.00 0.58 0.81
CA ALA A 152 5.83 -0.30 0.88
C ALA A 152 4.69 0.22 -0.01
N TYR A 153 4.44 1.53 -0.03
CA TYR A 153 3.49 2.16 -0.94
C TYR A 153 3.89 1.94 -2.40
N ALA A 154 5.15 2.22 -2.75
CA ALA A 154 5.65 2.05 -4.12
C ALA A 154 5.56 0.58 -4.58
N PHE A 155 5.92 -0.36 -3.71
CA PHE A 155 5.80 -1.80 -3.92
C PHE A 155 4.34 -2.21 -4.17
N GLY A 156 3.44 -1.81 -3.26
CA GLY A 156 2.03 -2.14 -3.36
C GLY A 156 1.40 -1.54 -4.62
N ALA A 157 1.58 -0.25 -4.85
CA ALA A 157 1.01 0.46 -5.99
C ALA A 157 1.52 -0.10 -7.34
N LEU A 158 2.83 -0.27 -7.50
CA LEU A 158 3.37 -0.78 -8.77
C LEU A 158 2.92 -2.23 -9.03
N GLY A 159 2.93 -3.09 -8.01
CA GLY A 159 2.46 -4.46 -8.14
C GLY A 159 0.99 -4.54 -8.58
N GLN A 160 0.11 -3.75 -7.97
CA GLN A 160 -1.31 -3.71 -8.33
C GLN A 160 -1.54 -3.09 -9.72
N PHE A 161 -0.85 -2.00 -10.07
CA PHE A 161 -0.98 -1.44 -11.42
C PHE A 161 -0.43 -2.37 -12.49
N ASN A 162 0.63 -3.12 -12.18
CA ASN A 162 1.19 -4.09 -13.10
C ASN A 162 0.17 -5.13 -13.55
N THR A 163 -0.72 -5.57 -12.65
CA THR A 163 -1.77 -6.55 -12.96
C THR A 163 -3.04 -5.87 -13.50
N ALA A 164 -3.45 -4.75 -12.90
CA ALA A 164 -4.70 -4.06 -13.27
C ALA A 164 -4.65 -3.42 -14.67
N LEU A 165 -3.48 -2.95 -15.11
CA LEU A 165 -3.29 -2.35 -16.42
C LEU A 165 -2.85 -3.37 -17.49
N ASP A 166 -2.68 -4.63 -17.11
CA ASP A 166 -2.18 -5.66 -18.01
C ASP A 166 -3.25 -6.05 -19.05
N ARG A 167 -2.92 -5.82 -20.32
CA ARG A 167 -3.76 -6.21 -21.48
C ARG A 167 -3.08 -7.28 -22.33
N SER A 168 -1.99 -7.88 -21.88
CA SER A 168 -1.28 -8.93 -22.61
C SER A 168 -2.18 -10.15 -22.84
N ALA A 169 -1.93 -10.89 -23.91
CA ALA A 169 -2.60 -12.16 -24.15
C ALA A 169 -2.05 -13.20 -23.16
N PRO A 170 -2.89 -13.91 -22.39
CA PRO A 170 -2.42 -14.89 -21.43
C PRO A 170 -1.90 -16.15 -22.13
N ALA A 171 -0.70 -16.60 -21.78
CA ALA A 171 -0.20 -17.92 -22.13
C ALA A 171 -0.81 -18.96 -21.18
N LEU A 172 -1.46 -19.98 -21.75
CA LEU A 172 -2.08 -21.06 -20.99
C LEU A 172 -1.10 -22.21 -20.82
N LEU A 173 -0.75 -22.47 -19.56
CA LEU A 173 0.14 -23.56 -19.15
C LEU A 173 -0.60 -24.50 -18.21
N ARG A 174 -0.04 -25.68 -17.98
CA ARG A 174 -0.59 -26.66 -17.04
C ARG A 174 0.47 -27.07 -16.03
N SER A 175 0.04 -27.33 -14.81
CA SER A 175 0.86 -27.90 -13.75
C SER A 175 -0.01 -28.78 -12.86
N ARG A 176 0.62 -29.60 -12.03
CA ARG A 176 -0.05 -30.47 -11.08
C ARG A 176 0.13 -29.95 -9.66
N VAL A 177 -0.90 -30.09 -8.84
CA VAL A 177 -0.83 -29.76 -7.42
C VAL A 177 -0.07 -30.88 -6.70
N LEU A 178 1.06 -30.55 -6.07
CA LEU A 178 1.84 -31.47 -5.24
C LEU A 178 1.34 -31.50 -3.81
N ALA A 179 1.06 -30.33 -3.25
CA ALA A 179 0.67 -30.17 -1.85
C ALA A 179 -0.16 -28.91 -1.67
N LYS A 180 -0.85 -28.84 -0.53
CA LYS A 180 -1.68 -27.71 -0.11
C LYS A 180 -1.22 -27.25 1.26
N HIS A 181 -1.02 -25.95 1.41
CA HIS A 181 -0.57 -25.32 2.65
C HIS A 181 -1.53 -24.21 3.05
N LEU A 182 -1.90 -24.20 4.32
CA LEU A 182 -2.64 -23.10 4.92
C LEU A 182 -1.66 -22.23 5.72
N GLY A 183 -1.60 -20.95 5.42
CA GLY A 183 -0.80 -20.01 6.19
C GLY A 183 -1.24 -19.98 7.65
N HIS A 184 -0.28 -19.95 8.58
CA HIS A 184 -0.52 -20.02 10.04
C HIS A 184 -1.08 -18.72 10.66
N SER A 185 -1.52 -17.75 9.85
CA SER A 185 -1.92 -16.42 10.32
C SER A 185 -3.44 -16.30 10.49
N ARG A 186 -3.90 -15.34 11.31
CA ARG A 186 -5.35 -15.01 11.49
C ARG A 186 -6.06 -14.63 10.19
N LEU A 187 -5.29 -14.26 9.15
CA LEU A 187 -5.73 -14.18 7.77
C LEU A 187 -5.13 -15.40 7.06
N ALA A 188 -5.91 -16.48 6.95
CA ALA A 188 -5.45 -17.72 6.34
C ALA A 188 -5.14 -17.47 4.85
N THR A 189 -3.86 -17.50 4.48
CA THR A 189 -3.44 -17.48 3.08
C THR A 189 -3.47 -18.90 2.53
N TYR A 190 -4.23 -19.11 1.46
CA TYR A 190 -4.36 -20.40 0.81
C TYR A 190 -3.27 -20.56 -0.24
N GLN A 191 -2.36 -21.52 -0.03
CA GLN A 191 -1.22 -21.74 -0.90
C GLN A 191 -1.21 -23.18 -1.42
N VAL A 192 -0.80 -23.35 -2.67
CA VAL A 192 -0.60 -24.66 -3.29
C VAL A 192 0.83 -24.76 -3.81
N THR A 193 1.42 -25.94 -3.67
CA THR A 193 2.71 -26.26 -4.28
C THR A 193 2.45 -26.91 -5.64
N LEU A 194 3.05 -26.37 -6.68
CA LEU A 194 2.90 -26.79 -8.06
C LEU A 194 4.15 -27.52 -8.55
N GLU A 195 3.97 -28.56 -9.37
CA GLU A 195 5.07 -29.18 -10.12
C GLU A 195 5.76 -28.19 -11.05
N PRO A 196 7.05 -28.35 -11.38
CA PRO A 196 7.77 -27.50 -12.32
C PRO A 196 6.97 -27.23 -13.59
N TRP A 197 6.88 -25.96 -13.99
CA TRP A 197 6.04 -25.52 -15.10
C TRP A 197 6.59 -24.23 -15.69
N GLY A 198 6.48 -24.06 -17.01
CA GLY A 198 6.87 -22.83 -17.72
C GLY A 198 8.19 -22.22 -17.22
N PRO A 199 8.18 -21.03 -16.59
CA PRO A 199 9.40 -20.35 -16.11
C PRO A 199 10.01 -20.96 -14.83
N PHE A 200 9.33 -21.90 -14.15
CA PHE A 200 9.78 -22.52 -12.91
C PHE A 200 10.32 -23.93 -13.15
N ALA A 201 11.64 -24.09 -13.07
CA ALA A 201 12.31 -25.40 -13.21
C ALA A 201 12.24 -26.28 -11.95
N ARG A 202 11.73 -25.75 -10.83
CA ARG A 202 11.57 -26.43 -9.54
C ARG A 202 10.13 -26.26 -9.03
N PRO A 203 9.67 -27.10 -8.09
CA PRO A 203 8.39 -26.89 -7.45
C PRO A 203 8.25 -25.46 -6.92
N SER A 204 7.08 -24.87 -7.15
CA SER A 204 6.82 -23.46 -6.82
C SER A 204 5.54 -23.34 -6.00
N GLU A 205 5.52 -22.38 -5.08
CA GLU A 205 4.31 -22.06 -4.32
C GLU A 205 3.50 -20.99 -5.04
N ALA A 206 2.18 -21.13 -5.00
CA ALA A 206 1.25 -20.16 -5.56
C ALA A 206 0.10 -19.89 -4.60
N HIS A 207 -0.25 -18.62 -4.44
CA HIS A 207 -1.45 -18.16 -3.77
C HIS A 207 -2.67 -18.43 -4.65
N VAL A 208 -3.72 -18.97 -4.03
CA VAL A 208 -4.99 -19.28 -4.68
C VAL A 208 -6.17 -18.71 -3.89
N PRO A 209 -7.28 -18.37 -4.55
CA PRO A 209 -8.52 -18.03 -3.84
C PRO A 209 -8.99 -19.22 -3.00
N GLN A 210 -9.59 -18.95 -1.83
CA GLN A 210 -10.15 -19.97 -0.93
C GLN A 210 -11.04 -20.99 -1.67
N ALA A 211 -11.97 -20.50 -2.49
CA ALA A 211 -12.91 -21.35 -3.20
C ALA A 211 -12.20 -22.34 -4.15
N LEU A 212 -11.10 -21.93 -4.78
CA LEU A 212 -10.29 -22.82 -5.60
C LEU A 212 -9.48 -23.78 -4.73
N TYR A 213 -8.90 -23.28 -3.65
CA TYR A 213 -8.16 -24.11 -2.71
C TYR A 213 -9.01 -25.26 -2.16
N GLU A 214 -10.25 -25.00 -1.76
CA GLU A 214 -11.15 -26.04 -1.21
C GLU A 214 -11.50 -27.11 -2.24
N GLN A 215 -11.54 -26.76 -3.53
CA GLN A 215 -11.85 -27.70 -4.62
C GLN A 215 -10.66 -28.56 -5.04
N LEU A 216 -9.43 -28.04 -4.94
CA LEU A 216 -8.23 -28.74 -5.39
C LEU A 216 -7.79 -29.83 -4.42
N GLN A 217 -7.29 -30.93 -4.96
CA GLN A 217 -6.62 -32.01 -4.23
C GLN A 217 -5.18 -32.18 -4.73
N PRO A 218 -4.24 -32.64 -3.88
CA PRO A 218 -2.94 -33.11 -4.35
C PRO A 218 -3.12 -34.17 -5.45
N GLY A 219 -2.44 -33.97 -6.58
CA GLY A 219 -2.59 -34.78 -7.78
C GLY A 219 -3.48 -34.18 -8.86
N ASP A 220 -4.24 -33.12 -8.58
CA ASP A 220 -5.07 -32.45 -9.58
C ASP A 220 -4.25 -31.66 -10.59
N THR A 221 -4.75 -31.59 -11.83
CA THR A 221 -4.18 -30.72 -12.86
C THR A 221 -4.85 -29.36 -12.83
N VAL A 222 -4.04 -28.31 -12.75
CA VAL A 222 -4.48 -26.91 -12.78
C VAL A 222 -3.98 -26.20 -14.03
N CYS A 223 -4.75 -25.21 -14.45
CA CYS A 223 -4.44 -24.36 -15.60
C CYS A 223 -3.91 -23.02 -15.09
N LEU A 224 -2.75 -22.65 -15.62
CA LEU A 224 -2.00 -21.47 -15.26
C LEU A 224 -2.14 -20.44 -16.38
N ARG A 225 -2.58 -19.24 -16.02
CA ARG A 225 -2.69 -18.10 -16.94
C ARG A 225 -1.50 -17.19 -16.69
N LEU A 226 -0.43 -17.38 -17.46
CA LEU A 226 0.76 -16.56 -17.40
C LEU A 226 0.57 -15.30 -18.24
N ARG A 227 0.92 -14.14 -17.69
CA ARG A 227 0.84 -12.85 -18.36
C ARG A 227 2.13 -12.06 -18.17
N ASP A 228 2.40 -11.14 -19.09
CA ASP A 228 3.66 -10.37 -19.09
C ASP A 228 3.67 -9.24 -18.05
N GLY A 229 2.50 -8.78 -17.61
CA GLY A 229 2.36 -7.60 -16.76
C GLY A 229 2.53 -6.29 -17.55
N ALA A 230 1.81 -5.25 -17.14
CA ALA A 230 1.87 -3.94 -17.79
C ALA A 230 3.28 -3.30 -17.74
N PHE A 231 4.06 -3.62 -16.71
CA PHE A 231 5.43 -3.14 -16.53
C PHE A 231 6.48 -4.23 -16.78
N ARG A 232 6.14 -5.26 -17.58
CA ARG A 232 7.02 -6.40 -17.89
C ARG A 232 7.43 -7.19 -16.64
N MET A 233 6.59 -7.17 -15.61
CA MET A 233 6.73 -7.99 -14.41
C MET A 233 5.73 -9.14 -14.54
N ALA A 234 6.20 -10.26 -15.08
CA ALA A 234 5.33 -11.38 -15.38
C ALA A 234 4.65 -11.92 -14.12
N TRP A 235 3.36 -12.18 -14.22
CA TRP A 235 2.53 -12.70 -13.13
C TRP A 235 1.61 -13.79 -13.65
N PHE A 236 1.10 -14.64 -12.75
CA PHE A 236 0.23 -15.74 -13.15
C PHE A 236 -0.94 -15.93 -12.20
N GLY A 237 -2.04 -16.41 -12.77
CA GLY A 237 -3.21 -16.87 -12.02
C GLY A 237 -3.37 -18.38 -12.13
N VAL A 238 -3.78 -19.03 -11.05
CA VAL A 238 -4.13 -20.46 -11.03
C VAL A 238 -5.66 -20.58 -11.16
N ALA A 239 -6.11 -21.48 -12.03
CA ALA A 239 -7.51 -21.80 -12.20
C ALA A 239 -7.69 -23.31 -12.39
N ALA A 240 -8.89 -23.81 -12.10
CA ALA A 240 -9.28 -25.15 -12.55
C ALA A 240 -9.23 -25.20 -14.09
N CYS A 241 -8.71 -26.29 -14.65
CA CYS A 241 -8.79 -26.52 -16.08
C CYS A 241 -10.25 -26.77 -16.45
N ARG A 242 -10.83 -25.87 -17.24
CA ARG A 242 -12.12 -26.04 -17.91
C ARG A 242 -11.87 -26.08 -19.40
#